data_AF-A0A0W8FXX5-F1
#
_entry.id   AF-A0A0W8FXX5-F1
#
_cell.length_a   1.000
_cell.length_b   1.000
_cell.length_c   1.000
_cell.angle_alpha   90.00
_cell.angle_beta   90.00
_cell.angle_gamma   90.00
#
_symmetry.space_group_name_H-M   'P 1'
#
loop_
_entity.id
_entity.type
_entity.pdbx_description
1 polymer ?
#
loop_
_entity_poly.entity_id
_entity_poly.type
_entity_poly.pdbx_seq_one_letter_code
_entity_poly.pdbx_strand_id
1 'polypeptide(L)'
;MFRSIPKEVSPIPYLPLNFPELEICSFIINEDSIFADKSLSELDLRNKYGFSILAIKRNSDVIVNPTAATILKPGDLVFILTEHDKITDLSELFKK
;
A
#
# COMPACT_ATOMS: atom_id res chain seq x y z
N MET A 1 12.26 22.19 10.13
CA MET A 1 13.21 22.10 9.00
C MET A 1 12.78 20.92 8.13
N PHE A 2 12.18 21.16 6.97
CA PHE A 2 11.80 20.10 6.03
C PHE A 2 13.01 19.76 5.16
N ARG A 3 13.45 18.50 5.14
CA ARG A 3 14.46 18.03 4.20
C ARG A 3 13.79 17.88 2.83
N SER A 4 14.13 18.77 1.90
CA SER A 4 13.72 18.66 0.50
C SER A 4 14.24 17.36 -0.08
N ILE A 5 13.35 16.54 -0.65
CA ILE A 5 13.73 15.34 -1.42
C ILE A 5 14.39 15.83 -2.73
N PRO A 6 15.56 15.30 -3.14
CA PRO A 6 16.15 15.64 -4.42
C PRO A 6 15.21 15.22 -5.56
N LYS A 7 14.91 16.15 -6.46
CA LYS A 7 13.97 15.96 -7.57
C LYS A 7 14.59 15.28 -8.80
N GLU A 8 15.61 14.44 -8.61
CA GLU A 8 16.17 13.62 -9.69
C GLU A 8 16.60 12.26 -9.13
N VAL A 9 15.79 11.24 -9.42
CA VAL A 9 16.17 9.84 -9.25
C VAL A 9 16.92 9.47 -10.53
N SER A 10 18.25 9.33 -10.45
CA SER A 10 19.02 8.76 -11.55
C SER A 10 18.45 7.37 -11.86
N PRO A 11 18.14 7.03 -13.13
CA PRO A 11 17.72 5.68 -13.48
C PRO A 11 18.85 4.74 -13.06
N ILE A 12 18.59 3.85 -12.10
CA ILE A 12 19.53 2.78 -11.74
C ILE A 12 19.52 1.85 -12.95
N PRO A 13 20.57 1.83 -13.79
CA PRO A 13 20.41 1.40 -15.17
C PRO A 13 20.21 -0.12 -15.29
N TYR A 14 20.57 -0.89 -14.27
CA TYR A 14 20.39 -2.34 -14.22
C TYR A 14 20.30 -2.80 -12.77
N LEU A 15 19.18 -2.53 -12.10
CA LEU A 15 18.80 -3.43 -11.03
C LEU A 15 18.08 -4.59 -11.74
N PRO A 16 18.64 -5.82 -11.78
CA PRO A 16 17.94 -6.97 -12.32
C PRO A 16 16.87 -7.39 -11.31
N LEU A 17 15.94 -6.49 -11.01
CA LEU A 17 14.74 -6.78 -10.24
C LEU A 17 13.73 -7.39 -11.19
N ASN A 18 14.04 -8.57 -11.70
CA ASN A 18 12.95 -9.46 -12.00
C ASN A 18 12.57 -10.08 -10.66
N PHE A 19 11.60 -9.46 -9.98
CA PHE A 19 10.89 -10.10 -8.89
C PHE A 19 9.60 -10.67 -9.49
N PRO A 20 9.65 -11.78 -10.25
CA PRO A 20 8.45 -12.36 -10.85
C PRO A 20 7.40 -12.71 -9.79
N GLU A 21 7.84 -12.87 -8.54
CA GLU A 21 7.01 -13.19 -7.40
C GLU A 21 6.44 -11.95 -6.70
N LEU A 22 6.84 -10.72 -7.01
CA LEU A 22 6.30 -9.51 -6.38
C LEU A 22 5.43 -8.70 -7.34
N GLU A 23 4.28 -8.28 -6.85
CA GLU A 23 3.33 -7.46 -7.59
C GLU A 23 2.90 -6.23 -6.81
N ILE A 24 2.55 -5.20 -7.57
CA ILE A 24 1.91 -4.00 -7.05
C ILE A 24 0.46 -3.99 -7.50
N CYS A 25 -0.45 -3.96 -6.54
CA CYS A 25 -1.89 -3.89 -6.80
C CYS A 25 -2.48 -2.67 -6.10
N SER A 26 -3.67 -2.26 -6.55
CA SER A 26 -4.44 -1.18 -5.92
C SER A 26 -5.87 -1.59 -5.63
N PHE A 27 -6.41 -1.14 -4.51
CA PHE A 27 -7.79 -1.41 -4.09
C PHE A 27 -8.37 -0.17 -3.40
N ILE A 28 -9.70 -0.09 -3.42
CA ILE A 28 -10.45 0.97 -2.78
C ILE A 28 -10.95 0.46 -1.42
N ILE A 29 -10.81 1.26 -0.37
CA ILE A 29 -11.43 0.96 0.92
C ILE A 29 -12.92 1.30 0.85
N ASN A 30 -13.78 0.30 0.95
CA ASN A 30 -15.24 0.49 1.06
C ASN A 30 -15.65 0.89 2.48
N GLU A 31 -16.86 1.42 2.64
CA GLU A 31 -17.40 1.84 3.95
C GLU A 31 -17.56 0.67 4.94
N ASP A 32 -17.88 -0.53 4.45
CA ASP A 32 -18.05 -1.76 5.23
C ASP A 32 -16.78 -2.61 5.33
N SER A 33 -15.67 -2.09 4.82
CA SER A 33 -14.39 -2.79 4.84
C SER A 33 -13.88 -2.99 6.26
N ILE A 34 -13.35 -4.18 6.56
CA ILE A 34 -12.71 -4.49 7.85
C ILE A 34 -11.47 -3.63 8.13
N PHE A 35 -10.94 -2.98 7.10
CA PHE A 35 -9.77 -2.10 7.15
C PHE A 35 -10.14 -0.63 7.39
N ALA A 36 -11.41 -0.26 7.23
CA ALA A 36 -11.86 1.10 7.42
C ALA A 36 -11.64 1.57 8.87
N ASP A 37 -11.24 2.84 8.99
CA ASP A 37 -11.05 3.57 10.25
C ASP A 37 -10.02 2.99 11.22
N LYS A 38 -9.14 2.10 10.74
CA LYS A 38 -8.04 1.52 11.52
C LYS A 38 -6.68 2.05 11.06
N SER A 39 -5.74 2.13 11.98
CA SER A 39 -4.36 2.45 11.67
C SER A 39 -3.60 1.25 11.09
N LEU A 40 -2.53 1.51 10.35
CA LEU A 40 -1.69 0.44 9.81
C LEU A 40 -1.06 -0.43 10.91
N SER A 41 -0.76 0.14 12.08
CA SER A 41 -0.27 -0.63 13.23
C SER A 41 -1.32 -1.58 13.81
N GLU A 42 -2.59 -1.16 13.85
CA GLU A 42 -3.68 -2.00 14.37
C GLU A 42 -3.98 -3.17 13.42
N LEU A 43 -3.87 -2.89 12.11
CA LEU A 43 -4.12 -3.87 11.06
C LEU A 43 -2.99 -4.90 10.95
N ASP A 44 -1.75 -4.50 11.26
CA ASP A 44 -0.57 -5.37 11.27
C ASP A 44 -0.40 -6.14 9.95
N LEU A 45 -0.57 -5.42 8.84
CA LEU A 45 -0.85 -5.99 7.52
C LEU A 45 0.26 -6.92 7.01
N ARG A 46 1.52 -6.56 7.26
CA ARG A 46 2.67 -7.35 6.81
C ARG A 46 2.74 -8.69 7.53
N ASN A 47 2.44 -8.72 8.83
CA ASN A 47 2.52 -9.95 9.61
C ASN A 47 1.28 -10.82 9.42
N LYS A 48 0.08 -10.22 9.32
CA LYS A 48 -1.17 -10.96 9.17
C LYS A 48 -1.44 -11.44 7.75
N TYR A 49 -1.09 -10.64 6.75
CA TYR A 49 -1.49 -10.86 5.37
C TYR A 49 -0.32 -10.90 4.38
N GLY A 50 0.91 -10.61 4.83
CA GLY A 50 2.10 -10.74 3.99
C GLY A 50 2.34 -9.59 3.01
N PHE A 51 1.64 -8.47 3.16
CA PHE A 51 1.75 -7.35 2.21
C PHE A 51 2.08 -6.02 2.88
N SER A 52 2.61 -5.07 2.09
CA SER A 52 3.00 -3.74 2.56
C SER A 52 2.31 -2.65 1.76
N ILE A 53 1.89 -1.57 2.42
CA ILE A 53 1.32 -0.40 1.74
C ILE A 53 2.45 0.54 1.31
N LEU A 54 2.44 0.90 0.03
CA LEU A 54 3.41 1.83 -0.56
C LEU A 54 2.89 3.28 -0.50
N ALA A 55 1.63 3.47 -0.86
CA ALA A 55 1.01 4.80 -0.92
C ALA A 55 -0.50 4.71 -0.74
N ILE A 56 -1.09 5.83 -0.33
CA ILE A 56 -2.54 6.00 -0.24
C ILE A 56 -2.90 7.26 -1.01
N LYS A 57 -3.76 7.14 -2.02
CA LYS A 57 -4.39 8.29 -2.67
C LYS A 57 -5.73 8.54 -2.00
N ARG A 58 -5.88 9.74 -1.44
CA ARG A 58 -7.10 10.21 -0.78
C ARG A 58 -7.54 11.50 -1.47
N ASN A 59 -8.69 11.46 -2.14
CA ASN A 59 -9.15 12.58 -2.96
C ASN A 59 -8.08 13.01 -3.99
N SER A 60 -7.56 14.23 -3.85
CA SER A 60 -6.51 14.81 -4.69
C SER A 60 -5.09 14.62 -4.14
N ASP A 61 -4.96 14.16 -2.90
CA ASP A 61 -3.68 14.03 -2.20
C ASP A 61 -3.14 12.61 -2.27
N VAL A 62 -1.80 12.48 -2.24
CA VAL A 62 -1.10 11.20 -2.17
C VAL A 62 -0.21 11.18 -0.94
N ILE A 63 -0.49 10.25 -0.03
CA ILE A 63 0.33 9.94 1.13
C ILE A 63 1.32 8.86 0.71
N VAL A 64 2.57 9.26 0.51
CA VAL A 64 3.67 8.35 0.15
C VAL A 64 4.30 7.78 1.43
N ASN A 65 4.60 6.48 1.44
CA ASN A 65 5.20 5.77 2.57
C ASN A 65 4.43 6.04 3.88
N PRO A 66 3.15 5.62 3.95
CA PRO A 66 2.33 5.88 5.13
C PRO A 66 2.96 5.26 6.37
N THR A 67 2.93 6.02 7.46
CA THR A 67 3.45 5.57 8.75
C THR A 67 2.49 4.60 9.42
N ALA A 68 2.96 3.89 10.45
CA ALA A 68 2.15 2.98 11.25
C ALA A 68 0.90 3.65 11.88
N ALA A 69 0.96 4.96 12.16
CA ALA A 69 -0.15 5.74 12.69
C ALA A 69 -1.17 6.19 11.63
N THR A 70 -0.91 5.94 10.34
CA THR A 70 -1.81 6.34 9.26
C THR A 70 -3.10 5.53 9.33
N ILE A 71 -4.24 6.23 9.36
CA ILE A 71 -5.57 5.62 9.41
C ILE A 71 -6.12 5.51 8.00
N LEU A 72 -6.52 4.29 7.61
CA LEU A 72 -7.24 4.04 6.37
C LEU A 72 -8.67 4.54 6.50
N LYS A 73 -9.18 5.19 5.46
CA LYS A 73 -10.52 5.76 5.41
C LYS A 73 -11.28 5.23 4.21
N PRO A 74 -12.62 5.10 4.30
CA PRO A 74 -13.44 4.83 3.13
C PRO A 74 -13.15 5.79 1.98
N GLY A 75 -13.09 5.28 0.75
CA GLY A 75 -12.74 6.01 -0.45
C GLY A 75 -11.23 6.14 -0.72
N ASP A 76 -10.36 5.67 0.19
CA ASP A 76 -8.92 5.61 -0.07
C ASP A 76 -8.61 4.61 -1.19
N LEU A 77 -7.82 5.04 -2.17
CA LEU A 77 -7.16 4.13 -3.12
C LEU A 77 -5.78 3.80 -2.59
N VAL A 78 -5.60 2.55 -2.16
CA VAL A 78 -4.40 2.09 -1.49
C VAL A 78 -3.56 1.24 -2.44
N PHE A 79 -2.26 1.52 -2.50
CA PHE A 79 -1.30 0.77 -3.30
C PHE A 79 -0.52 -0.18 -2.40
N ILE A 80 -0.55 -1.48 -2.72
CA ILE A 80 0.13 -2.55 -1.99
C ILE A 80 1.25 -3.14 -2.83
N LEU A 81 2.34 -3.52 -2.17
CA LEU A 81 3.32 -4.50 -2.63
C LEU A 81 3.08 -5.84 -1.94
N THR A 82 2.91 -6.91 -2.70
CA THR A 82 2.62 -8.27 -2.23
C THR A 82 3.31 -9.31 -3.08
N GLU A 83 3.41 -10.54 -2.58
CA GLU A 83 3.79 -11.69 -3.41
C GLU A 83 2.63 -12.14 -4.32
N HIS A 84 2.94 -12.67 -5.50
CA HIS A 84 1.98 -13.11 -6.52
C HIS A 84 0.97 -14.11 -5.96
N ASP A 85 1.45 -15.12 -5.21
CA ASP A 85 0.61 -16.15 -4.60
C ASP A 85 -0.38 -15.61 -3.55
N LYS A 86 -0.13 -14.42 -2.99
CA LYS A 86 -0.98 -13.78 -1.97
C LYS A 86 -2.08 -12.89 -2.54
N ILE A 87 -2.05 -12.60 -3.83
CA ILE A 87 -3.02 -11.68 -4.46
C ILE A 87 -4.45 -12.24 -4.41
N THR A 88 -4.60 -13.55 -4.60
CA THR A 88 -5.91 -14.20 -4.59
C THR A 88 -6.61 -14.00 -3.25
N ASP A 89 -5.88 -14.22 -2.14
CA ASP A 89 -6.37 -14.00 -0.77
C ASP A 89 -6.75 -12.53 -0.53
N LEU A 90 -5.97 -11.59 -1.07
CA LEU A 90 -6.27 -10.16 -0.97
C LEU A 90 -7.56 -9.79 -1.70
N SER A 91 -7.78 -10.34 -2.89
CA SER A 91 -8.99 -10.06 -3.66
C SER A 91 -10.27 -10.40 -2.88
N GLU A 92 -10.23 -11.42 -2.01
CA GLU A 92 -11.37 -11.77 -1.16
C GLU A 92 -11.51 -10.84 0.05
N LEU A 93 -10.39 -10.44 0.66
CA LEU A 93 -10.37 -9.53 1.81
C LEU A 93 -10.91 -8.13 1.48
N PHE A 94 -10.79 -7.69 0.22
CA PHE A 94 -11.26 -6.37 -0.25
C PHE A 94 -12.58 -6.41 -1.05
N LYS A 95 -13.24 -7.58 -1.16
CA LYS A 95 -14.55 -7.74 -1.85
C LYS A 95 -15.78 -7.37 -1.00
N LYS A 96 -15.58 -7.09 0.30
CA LYS A 96 -16.58 -6.46 1.18
C LYS A 96 -16.16 -5.01 1.37
#